data_AF-K0I9F9-F1
#
_entry.id   AF-K0I9F9-F1
#
_cell.length_a   1.000
_cell.length_b   1.000
_cell.length_c   1.000
_cell.angle_alpha   90.00
_cell.angle_beta   90.00
_cell.angle_gamma   90.00
#
_symmetry.space_group_name_H-M   'P 1'
#
loop_
_entity.id
_entity.type
_entity.pdbx_description
1 polymer ?
#
loop_
_entity_poly.entity_id
_entity_poly.type
_entity_poly.pdbx_seq_one_letter_code
_entity_poly.pdbx_strand_id
1 'polypeptide(L)' 'MSTPTKKQLASRHIRRLRTMRAQLLEMSQQWEELDQFCVNELEDLANSVETVSKGLHDDEGGAP' A
#
# COMPACT_ATOMS: atom_id res chain seq x y z
N MET A 1 -25.86 -0.81 -11.71
CA MET A 1 -24.63 -0.67 -10.91
C MET A 1 -24.33 0.81 -10.77
N SER A 2 -24.36 1.37 -9.56
CA SER A 2 -24.05 2.80 -9.35
C SER A 2 -22.54 3.03 -9.34
N THR A 3 -22.09 4.13 -9.97
CA THR A 3 -20.68 4.53 -9.93
C THR A 3 -20.25 4.81 -8.49
N PRO A 4 -19.18 4.18 -7.98
CA PRO A 4 -18.73 4.40 -6.61
C PRO A 4 -18.24 5.83 -6.40
N THR A 5 -18.46 6.38 -5.20
CA THR A 5 -17.94 7.70 -4.81
C THR A 5 -16.42 7.66 -4.64
N LYS A 6 -15.76 8.83 -4.70
CA LYS A 6 -14.32 8.97 -4.45
C LYS A 6 -13.91 8.33 -3.12
N LYS A 7 -14.67 8.57 -2.05
CA LYS A 7 -14.48 7.96 -0.73
C LYS A 7 -14.59 6.43 -0.74
N GLN A 8 -15.57 5.88 -1.47
CA GLN A 8 -15.74 4.44 -1.63
C GLN A 8 -14.58 3.83 -2.42
N LEU A 9 -14.10 4.50 -3.45
CA LEU A 9 -12.96 4.07 -4.26
C LEU A 9 -11.66 4.11 -3.47
N ALA A 10 -11.37 5.21 -2.76
CA ALA A 10 -10.23 5.34 -1.86
C ALA A 10 -10.22 4.24 -0.81
N SER A 11 -11.36 4.02 -0.13
CA SER A 11 -11.50 2.94 0.87
C SER A 11 -11.19 1.55 0.29
N ARG A 12 -11.64 1.26 -0.94
CA ARG A 12 -11.32 -0.01 -1.62
C ARG A 12 -9.83 -0.12 -1.95
N HIS A 13 -9.23 0.95 -2.46
CA HIS A 13 -7.82 0.98 -2.82
C HIS A 13 -6.92 0.86 -1.59
N ILE A 14 -7.22 1.57 -0.50
CA ILE A 14 -6.50 1.46 0.79
C ILE A 14 -6.45 0.00 1.25
N ARG A 15 -7.59 -0.70 1.24
CA ARG A 15 -7.66 -2.11 1.64
C ARG A 15 -6.79 -3.00 0.74
N ARG A 16 -6.87 -2.80 -0.58
CA ARG A 16 -6.07 -3.54 -1.55
C ARG A 16 -4.57 -3.30 -1.38
N LEU A 17 -4.16 -2.05 -1.18
CA LEU A 17 -2.76 -1.69 -0.93
C LEU A 17 -2.25 -2.31 0.38
N ARG A 18 -3.07 -2.35 1.44
CA ARG A 18 -2.69 -3.05 2.68
C ARG A 18 -2.49 -4.55 2.48
N THR A 19 -3.33 -5.19 1.67
CA THR A 19 -3.14 -6.60 1.29
C THR A 19 -1.84 -6.78 0.50
N MET A 20 -1.56 -5.91 -0.47
CA MET A 20 -0.31 -5.95 -1.25
C MET A 20 0.92 -5.77 -0.36
N ARG A 21 0.89 -4.83 0.59
CA ARG A 21 1.96 -4.64 1.58
C ARG A 21 2.23 -5.92 2.36
N ALA A 22 1.20 -6.62 2.83
CA ALA A 22 1.37 -7.86 3.56
C ALA A 22 2.02 -8.95 2.68
N GLN A 23 1.59 -9.06 1.43
CA GLN A 23 2.17 -10.00 0.47
C GLN A 23 3.64 -9.69 0.15
N LEU A 24 4.01 -8.41 0.02
CA LEU A 24 5.39 -7.99 -0.20
C LEU A 24 6.29 -8.35 0.98
N LEU A 25 5.80 -8.19 2.22
CA LEU A 25 6.55 -8.59 3.42
C LEU A 25 6.68 -10.11 3.53
N GLU A 26 5.63 -10.86 3.20
CA GLU A 26 5.70 -12.33 3.14
C GLU A 26 6.69 -12.80 2.06
N MET A 27 6.74 -12.12 0.91
CA MET A 27 7.75 -12.38 -0.12
C MET A 27 9.15 -12.04 0.38
N SER A 28 9.34 -10.93 1.09
CA SER A 28 10.64 -10.52 1.66
C SER A 28 11.19 -11.57 2.61
N GLN A 29 10.34 -12.12 3.49
CA GLN A 29 10.72 -13.18 4.43
C GLN A 29 11.28 -14.42 3.76
N GLN A 30 10.80 -14.76 2.55
CA GLN A 30 11.32 -15.90 1.78
C GLN A 30 12.77 -15.68 1.29
N TRP A 31 13.26 -14.44 1.30
CA TRP A 31 14.62 -14.06 0.87
C TRP A 31 15.59 -13.83 2.03
N GLU A 32 15.15 -13.82 3.31
CA GLU A 32 15.97 -13.44 4.48
C GLU A 32 17.32 -14.17 4.56
N GLU A 33 17.37 -15.44 4.16
CA GLU A 33 18.59 -16.26 4.18
C GLU A 33 19.28 -16.39 2.81
N LEU A 34 18.69 -15.84 1.75
CA LEU A 34 19.13 -16.05 0.36
C LEU A 34 19.80 -14.81 -0.24
N ASP A 35 19.16 -13.64 -0.13
CA ASP A 35 19.66 -12.40 -0.72
C ASP A 35 19.09 -11.16 -0.01
N GLN A 36 19.96 -10.45 0.71
CA GLN A 36 19.61 -9.21 1.41
C GLN A 36 19.17 -8.09 0.46
N PHE A 37 19.64 -8.06 -0.78
CA PHE A 37 19.18 -7.07 -1.77
C PHE A 37 17.69 -7.28 -2.06
N CYS A 38 17.27 -8.53 -2.29
CA CYS A 38 15.85 -8.85 -2.53
C CYS A 38 14.97 -8.55 -1.32
N VAL A 39 15.45 -8.81 -0.10
CA VAL A 39 14.77 -8.43 1.16
C VAL A 39 14.52 -6.92 1.18
N ASN A 40 15.58 -6.13 1.01
CA ASN A 40 15.50 -4.67 1.11
C ASN A 40 14.56 -4.07 0.05
N GLU A 41 14.65 -4.52 -1.21
CA GLU A 41 13.79 -4.01 -2.29
C GLU A 41 12.30 -4.31 -2.04
N LEU A 42 11.98 -5.50 -1.52
CA LEU A 42 10.60 -5.88 -1.22
C LEU A 42 10.04 -5.11 -0.02
N GLU A 43 10.86 -4.86 1.01
CA GLU A 43 10.48 -4.04 2.16
C GLU A 43 10.31 -2.56 1.78
N ASP A 44 11.19 -2.00 0.96
CA ASP A 44 11.09 -0.62 0.47
C ASP A 44 9.85 -0.42 -0.41
N LEU A 45 9.51 -1.41 -1.23
CA LEU A 45 8.27 -1.41 -1.98
C LEU A 45 7.05 -1.50 -1.05
N ALA A 46 7.09 -2.33 -0.01
CA ALA A 46 6.03 -2.44 0.98
C ALA A 46 5.81 -1.11 1.73
N ASN A 47 6.89 -0.41 2.08
CA ASN A 47 6.87 0.92 2.71
C ASN A 47 6.27 1.98 1.78
N SER A 48 6.61 1.92 0.49
CA SER A 48 6.05 2.82 -0.54
C SER A 48 4.54 2.60 -0.70
N VAL A 49 4.09 1.34 -0.76
CA VAL A 49 2.67 0.98 -0.81
C VAL A 49 1.91 1.49 0.42
N GLU A 50 2.51 1.40 1.61
CA GLU A 50 1.93 1.95 2.83
C GLU A 50 1.78 3.48 2.76
N THR A 51 2.81 4.17 2.26
CA THR A 51 2.82 5.63 2.09
C THR A 51 1.70 6.08 1.14
N VAL A 52 1.53 5.40 0.00
CA VAL A 52 0.43 5.67 -0.94
C VAL A 52 -0.93 5.38 -0.30
N SER A 53 -1.05 4.29 0.47
CA SER A 53 -2.28 3.94 1.19
C SER A 53 -2.69 5.02 2.20
N LYS A 54 -1.73 5.60 2.92
CA LYS A 54 -1.94 6.74 3.83
C LYS A 54 -2.26 8.03 3.07
N GLY A 55 -1.68 8.23 1.88
CA GLY A 55 -1.96 9.39 1.04
C GLY A 55 -3.35 9.39 0.40
N LEU A 56 -4.01 8.23 0.32
CA LEU A 56 -5.39 8.10 -0.16
C LEU A 56 -6.41 8.52 0.91
N HIS A 57 -6.33 9.76 1.39
CA HIS A 57 -7.40 10.39 2.15
C HIS A 57 -8.23 11.30 1.25
N ASP A 58 -9.51 11.47 1.58
CA ASP A 58 -10.28 12.57 0.99
C ASP A 58 -9.74 13.84 1.63
N ASP A 59 -9.01 14.66 0.86
CA ASP A 59 -8.92 16.10 1.13
C ASP A 59 -10.34 16.68 1.03
N GLU A 60 -11.15 16.50 2.08
CA GLU A 60 -12.18 17.47 2.43
C GLU A 60 -11.51 18.48 3.38
N GLY A 61 -10.92 19.55 2.82
CA GLY A 61 -10.58 20.73 3.63
C GLY A 61 -9.23 21.43 3.43
N GLY A 62 -8.57 21.31 2.28
CA GLY A 62 -7.41 22.16 1.95
C GLY A 62 -7.79 23.55 1.41
N ALA A 63 -8.32 24.43 2.26
CA ALA A 63 -8.27 25.90 2.11
C ALA A 63 -8.19 26.50 3.52
N PRO A 64 -7.22 27.38 3.79
CA PRO A 64 -7.36 28.81 3.44
C PRO A 64 -6.46 29.30 2.30
#